data_AF-A0A6N6MM49-F1
#
_entry.id   AF-A0A6N6MM49-F1
#
_cell.length_a   1.000
_cell.length_b   1.000
_cell.length_c   1.000
_cell.angle_alpha   90.00
_cell.angle_beta   90.00
_cell.angle_gamma   90.00
#
_symmetry.space_group_name_H-M   'P 1'
#
loop_
_entity.id
_entity.type
_entity.pdbx_description
1 polymer ?
#
loop_
_entity_poly.entity_id
_entity_poly.type
_entity_poly.pdbx_seq_one_letter_code
_entity_poly.pdbx_strand_id
1 'polypeptide(L)'
;MTPESITLHTVCGLEEIAGHAERGVSHVLSLLDPGSPEPAGLAGFPAHRRTTLRFHDCLAPAEGLVPPERADIAAILAFGTEARGAGHLLVHCHYGLSRSTAALLMLFAQDAPDTPAEALVARLHALREPAWPNARMIAFADAMLERGGSLEAAVRRLHARQLRVRPHLAGLLRDLGRGAEVAAAEALPAPG
;
A
#
# COMPACT_ATOMS: atom_id res chain seq x y z
N MET A 1 -1.75 -5.62 -29.79
CA MET A 1 -1.13 -6.13 -28.55
C MET A 1 -1.83 -5.46 -27.40
N THR A 2 -2.69 -6.18 -26.68
CA THR A 2 -3.17 -5.75 -25.36
C THR A 2 -1.95 -5.60 -24.46
N PRO A 3 -1.78 -4.49 -23.74
CA PRO A 3 -0.73 -4.39 -22.74
C PRO A 3 -0.99 -5.49 -21.70
N GLU A 4 0.01 -6.32 -21.42
CA GLU A 4 -0.13 -7.41 -20.46
C GLU A 4 -0.24 -6.83 -19.04
N SER A 5 -1.46 -6.63 -18.59
CA SER A 5 -1.77 -6.21 -17.21
C SER A 5 -1.48 -7.33 -16.21
N ILE A 6 -1.17 -6.95 -14.98
CA ILE A 6 -0.99 -7.91 -13.87
C ILE A 6 -2.32 -8.61 -13.58
N THR A 7 -2.31 -9.94 -13.61
CA THR A 7 -3.55 -10.73 -13.54
C THR A 7 -4.01 -11.02 -12.11
N LEU A 8 -3.09 -11.25 -11.15
CA LEU A 8 -3.43 -11.52 -9.75
C LEU A 8 -2.62 -10.67 -8.76
N HIS A 9 -3.29 -10.20 -7.71
CA HIS A 9 -2.69 -9.37 -6.65
C HIS A 9 -2.99 -9.93 -5.27
N THR A 10 -1.98 -9.93 -4.40
CA THR A 10 -2.12 -10.24 -2.98
C THR A 10 -1.49 -9.12 -2.16
N VAL A 11 -2.15 -8.72 -1.07
CA VAL A 11 -1.57 -7.84 -0.06
C VAL A 11 -1.77 -8.44 1.31
N CYS A 12 -0.70 -8.50 2.12
CA CYS A 12 -0.74 -9.17 3.41
C CYS A 12 0.28 -8.58 4.41
N GLY A 13 0.15 -9.00 5.68
CA GLY A 13 1.13 -8.79 6.74
C GLY A 13 2.13 -9.94 6.85
N LEU A 14 3.17 -9.77 7.68
CA LEU A 14 4.25 -10.74 7.83
C LEU A 14 3.75 -12.16 8.20
N GLU A 15 2.78 -12.24 9.10
CA GLU A 15 2.23 -13.50 9.60
C GLU A 15 1.45 -14.29 8.53
N GLU A 16 0.95 -13.59 7.51
CA GLU A 16 0.11 -14.16 6.45
C GLU A 16 0.94 -14.64 5.25
N ILE A 17 2.21 -14.21 5.13
CA ILE A 17 3.07 -14.47 3.96
C ILE A 17 3.15 -15.97 3.66
N ALA A 18 3.43 -16.79 4.67
CA ALA A 18 3.65 -18.23 4.48
C ALA A 18 2.44 -18.93 3.82
N GLY A 19 1.22 -18.47 4.11
CA GLY A 19 -0.02 -18.99 3.53
C GLY A 19 -0.22 -18.68 2.04
N HIS A 20 0.74 -18.02 1.39
CA HIS A 20 0.68 -17.69 -0.03
C HIS A 20 1.75 -18.36 -0.89
N ALA A 21 2.62 -19.18 -0.29
CA ALA A 21 3.74 -19.83 -0.97
C ALA A 21 3.31 -20.66 -2.21
N GLU A 22 2.18 -21.35 -2.11
CA GLU A 22 1.68 -22.25 -3.17
C GLU A 22 0.83 -21.54 -4.23
N ARG A 23 0.62 -20.22 -4.11
CA ARG A 23 -0.29 -19.45 -4.99
C ARG A 23 0.36 -18.98 -6.29
N GLY A 24 1.52 -19.53 -6.65
CA GLY A 24 2.25 -19.16 -7.87
C GLY A 24 2.72 -17.71 -7.90
N VAL A 25 3.11 -17.15 -6.74
CA VAL A 25 3.61 -15.78 -6.65
C VAL A 25 4.91 -15.64 -7.45
N SER A 26 4.91 -14.72 -8.41
CA SER A 26 6.03 -14.49 -9.33
C SER A 26 6.88 -13.27 -8.93
N HIS A 27 6.26 -12.29 -8.28
CA HIS A 27 6.88 -11.03 -7.88
C HIS A 27 6.48 -10.67 -6.45
N VAL A 28 7.45 -10.25 -5.65
CA VAL A 28 7.27 -9.86 -4.25
C VAL A 28 7.83 -8.46 -4.02
N LEU A 29 6.99 -7.56 -3.51
CA LEU A 29 7.40 -6.26 -2.97
C LEU A 29 7.34 -6.30 -1.45
N SER A 30 8.50 -6.24 -0.80
CA SER A 30 8.66 -6.22 0.65
C SER A 30 8.89 -4.81 1.16
N LEU A 31 7.98 -4.29 1.99
CA LEU A 31 8.13 -2.97 2.63
C LEU A 31 8.37 -3.15 4.13
N LEU A 32 9.64 -3.02 4.53
CA LEU A 32 10.12 -3.42 5.85
C LEU A 32 10.57 -2.22 6.68
N ASP A 33 10.57 -2.38 8.00
CA ASP A 33 11.24 -1.41 8.87
C ASP A 33 12.77 -1.51 8.68
N PRO A 34 13.52 -0.39 8.77
CA PRO A 34 14.97 -0.42 8.81
C PRO A 34 15.50 -1.36 9.90
N GLY A 35 16.49 -2.19 9.54
CA GLY A 35 17.08 -3.17 10.46
C GLY A 35 16.26 -4.44 10.73
N SER A 36 15.01 -4.53 10.25
CA SER A 36 14.22 -5.76 10.41
C SER A 36 14.83 -6.93 9.60
N PRO A 37 14.77 -8.17 10.12
CA PRO A 37 15.21 -9.33 9.35
C PRO A 37 14.35 -9.54 8.11
N GLU A 38 14.85 -10.37 7.20
CA GLU A 38 14.08 -10.86 6.07
C GLU A 38 12.91 -11.74 6.55
N PRO A 39 11.70 -11.64 5.97
CA PRO A 39 10.55 -12.41 6.41
C PRO A 39 10.77 -13.92 6.21
N ALA A 40 10.81 -14.68 7.31
CA ALA A 40 10.98 -16.13 7.27
C ALA A 40 9.88 -16.83 6.44
N GLY A 41 8.67 -16.27 6.40
CA GLY A 41 7.55 -16.80 5.60
C GLY A 41 7.81 -16.86 4.08
N LEU A 42 8.80 -16.12 3.57
CA LEU A 42 9.19 -16.19 2.16
C LEU A 42 10.05 -17.42 1.83
N ALA A 43 10.60 -18.12 2.82
CA ALA A 43 11.46 -19.29 2.60
C ALA A 43 10.75 -20.45 1.89
N GLY A 44 9.42 -20.54 2.02
CA GLY A 44 8.60 -21.56 1.36
C GLY A 44 8.23 -21.23 -0.09
N PHE A 45 8.55 -20.04 -0.59
CA PHE A 45 8.15 -19.63 -1.93
C PHE A 45 9.06 -20.26 -3.00
N PRO A 46 8.51 -20.67 -4.15
CA PRO A 46 9.31 -20.95 -5.35
C PRO A 46 10.17 -19.74 -5.77
N ALA A 47 11.04 -19.95 -6.77
CA ALA A 47 11.81 -18.86 -7.35
C ALA A 47 10.90 -17.70 -7.80
N HIS A 48 11.15 -16.51 -7.27
CA HIS A 48 10.38 -15.31 -7.51
C HIS A 48 11.31 -14.11 -7.64
N ARG A 49 10.85 -13.07 -8.35
CA ARG A 49 11.52 -11.76 -8.36
C ARG A 49 11.14 -10.99 -7.12
N ARG A 50 12.09 -10.28 -6.52
CA ARG A 50 11.87 -9.61 -5.25
C ARG A 50 12.52 -8.24 -5.19
N THR A 51 11.76 -7.26 -4.73
CA THR A 51 12.23 -5.92 -4.39
C THR A 51 11.95 -5.66 -2.92
N THR A 52 12.94 -5.19 -2.17
CA THR A 52 12.82 -4.87 -0.74
C THR A 52 13.16 -3.40 -0.52
N LEU A 53 12.24 -2.66 0.08
CA LEU A 53 12.42 -1.26 0.50
C LEU A 53 12.32 -1.15 2.02
N ARG A 54 13.07 -0.21 2.61
CA ARG A 54 13.24 -0.10 4.06
C ARG A 54 12.99 1.31 4.55
N PHE A 55 11.80 1.52 5.09
CA PHE A 55 11.34 2.78 5.71
C PHE A 55 10.20 2.47 6.68
N HIS A 56 10.06 3.29 7.71
CA HIS A 56 9.02 3.16 8.72
C HIS A 56 7.66 3.62 8.20
N ASP A 57 6.60 3.11 8.80
CA ASP A 57 5.25 3.52 8.49
C ASP A 57 4.85 4.84 9.18
N CYS A 58 5.55 5.93 8.86
CA CYS A 58 5.29 7.25 9.43
C CYS A 58 5.03 8.32 8.35
N LEU A 59 4.51 9.46 8.78
CA LEU A 59 4.07 10.55 7.89
C LEU A 59 5.09 11.69 7.75
N ALA A 60 6.06 11.76 8.66
CA ALA A 60 7.08 12.81 8.70
C ALA A 60 8.34 12.30 9.42
N PRO A 61 9.49 12.95 9.20
CA PRO A 61 10.71 12.67 9.97
C PRO A 61 10.48 12.91 11.46
N ALA A 62 11.04 12.03 12.30
CA ALA A 62 11.14 12.18 13.74
C ALA A 62 12.38 11.42 14.25
N GLU A 63 12.75 11.62 15.51
CA GLU A 63 13.88 10.90 16.11
C GLU A 63 13.67 9.38 16.00
N GLY A 64 14.65 8.68 15.42
CA GLY A 64 14.58 7.23 15.18
C GLY A 64 13.64 6.78 14.05
N LEU A 65 12.89 7.69 13.41
CA LEU A 65 11.96 7.36 12.33
C LEU A 65 12.46 7.84 10.96
N VAL A 66 12.58 6.87 10.07
CA VAL A 66 12.86 7.06 8.63
C VAL A 66 11.54 6.97 7.86
N PRO A 67 10.89 8.09 7.47
CA PRO A 67 9.66 8.07 6.68
C PRO A 67 9.93 7.64 5.23
N PRO A 68 8.90 7.22 4.49
CA PRO A 68 9.04 7.03 3.05
C PRO A 68 9.35 8.38 2.37
N GLU A 69 10.20 8.34 1.35
CA GLU A 69 10.58 9.48 0.52
C GLU A 69 10.17 9.28 -0.94
N ARG A 70 10.33 10.33 -1.75
CA ARG A 70 10.03 10.26 -3.20
C ARG A 70 10.82 9.16 -3.92
N ALA A 71 12.05 8.89 -3.47
CA ALA A 71 12.88 7.82 -4.03
C ALA A 71 12.29 6.43 -3.78
N ASP A 72 11.69 6.18 -2.61
CA ASP A 72 10.99 4.92 -2.32
C ASP A 72 9.79 4.74 -3.24
N ILE A 73 9.04 5.81 -3.49
CA ILE A 73 7.86 5.76 -4.37
C ILE A 73 8.29 5.53 -5.82
N ALA A 74 9.38 6.18 -6.26
CA ALA A 74 9.98 5.90 -7.56
C ALA A 74 10.38 4.42 -7.70
N ALA A 75 10.96 3.82 -6.65
CA ALA A 75 11.33 2.41 -6.66
C ALA A 75 10.10 1.48 -6.70
N ILE A 76 9.00 1.82 -6.01
CA ILE A 76 7.73 1.08 -6.10
C ILE A 76 7.17 1.12 -7.54
N LEU A 77 7.18 2.29 -8.17
CA LEU A 77 6.71 2.43 -9.56
C LEU A 77 7.65 1.76 -10.57
N ALA A 78 8.96 1.76 -10.32
CA ALA A 78 9.92 0.99 -11.12
C ALA A 78 9.62 -0.52 -11.04
N PHE A 79 9.41 -1.04 -9.82
CA PHE A 79 8.97 -2.41 -9.61
C PHE A 79 7.66 -2.72 -10.35
N GLY A 80 6.68 -1.82 -10.33
CA GLY A 80 5.44 -1.97 -11.09
C GLY A 80 5.65 -2.07 -12.60
N THR A 81 6.64 -1.35 -13.14
CA THR A 81 7.02 -1.45 -14.56
C THR A 81 7.66 -2.79 -14.88
N GLU A 82 8.56 -3.28 -14.03
CA GLU A 82 9.20 -4.59 -14.18
C GLU A 82 8.23 -5.75 -14.04
N ALA A 83 7.22 -5.61 -13.18
CA ALA A 83 6.20 -6.61 -12.92
C ALA A 83 5.04 -6.59 -13.93
N ARG A 84 5.08 -5.76 -14.98
CA ARG A 84 4.07 -5.83 -16.06
C ARG A 84 4.09 -7.21 -16.71
N GLY A 85 2.91 -7.77 -16.96
CA GLY A 85 2.75 -9.16 -17.41
C GLY A 85 3.06 -10.22 -16.33
N ALA A 86 3.32 -9.84 -15.08
CA ALA A 86 3.47 -10.81 -14.00
C ALA A 86 2.16 -11.57 -13.76
N GLY A 87 2.26 -12.89 -13.60
CA GLY A 87 1.12 -13.74 -13.30
C GLY A 87 0.52 -13.50 -11.92
N HIS A 88 1.37 -13.25 -10.90
CA HIS A 88 0.89 -12.96 -9.55
C HIS A 88 1.92 -12.13 -8.78
N LEU A 89 1.44 -10.99 -8.27
CA LEU A 89 2.20 -10.04 -7.46
C LEU A 89 1.73 -10.08 -6.00
N LEU A 90 2.68 -10.18 -5.07
CA LEU A 90 2.45 -10.07 -3.63
C LEU A 90 3.13 -8.82 -3.08
N VAL A 91 2.38 -7.95 -2.40
CA VAL A 91 2.91 -6.81 -1.65
C VAL A 91 2.70 -7.05 -0.17
N HIS A 92 3.74 -6.89 0.65
CA HIS A 92 3.57 -7.01 2.09
C HIS A 92 4.31 -5.92 2.87
N CYS A 93 3.88 -5.75 4.11
CA CYS A 93 4.59 -4.99 5.13
C CYS A 93 4.34 -5.67 6.48
N HIS A 94 4.60 -4.99 7.60
CA HIS A 94 4.40 -5.58 8.94
C HIS A 94 2.98 -6.12 9.16
N TYR A 95 1.95 -5.27 9.07
CA TYR A 95 0.55 -5.64 9.35
C TYR A 95 -0.32 -5.81 8.10
N GLY A 96 0.22 -5.57 6.90
CA GLY A 96 -0.58 -5.59 5.67
C GLY A 96 -1.69 -4.53 5.64
N LEU A 97 -1.48 -3.43 6.38
CA LEU A 97 -2.52 -2.42 6.64
C LEU A 97 -2.28 -1.13 5.85
N SER A 98 -1.06 -0.59 5.88
CA SER A 98 -0.77 0.79 5.47
C SER A 98 0.28 0.93 4.36
N ARG A 99 1.56 0.61 4.60
CA ARG A 99 2.60 0.67 3.54
C ARG A 99 2.26 -0.18 2.32
N SER A 100 1.88 -1.44 2.54
CA SER A 100 1.61 -2.38 1.45
C SER A 100 0.32 -2.07 0.69
N THR A 101 -0.71 -1.57 1.37
CA THR A 101 -1.96 -1.15 0.74
C THR A 101 -1.77 0.16 -0.04
N ALA A 102 -0.93 1.09 0.46
CA ALA A 102 -0.51 2.26 -0.31
C ALA A 102 0.25 1.86 -1.57
N ALA A 103 1.28 1.01 -1.44
CA ALA A 103 2.04 0.56 -2.60
C ALA A 103 1.15 -0.16 -3.63
N LEU A 104 0.25 -1.06 -3.20
CA LEU A 104 -0.66 -1.72 -4.14
C LEU A 104 -1.59 -0.73 -4.84
N LEU A 105 -2.07 0.31 -4.15
CA LEU A 105 -2.88 1.35 -4.78
C LEU A 105 -2.09 2.14 -5.83
N MET A 106 -0.81 2.41 -5.59
CA MET A 106 0.07 3.07 -6.56
C MET A 106 0.25 2.22 -7.82
N LEU A 107 0.44 0.91 -7.64
CA LEU A 107 0.56 -0.02 -8.75
C LEU A 107 -0.72 -0.08 -9.58
N PHE A 108 -1.89 -0.06 -8.93
CA PHE A 108 -3.17 0.05 -9.64
C PHE A 108 -3.30 1.36 -10.42
N ALA A 109 -2.90 2.49 -9.82
CA ALA A 109 -2.97 3.79 -10.48
C ALA A 109 -1.98 3.90 -11.65
N GLN A 110 -0.81 3.26 -11.55
CA GLN A 110 0.18 3.19 -12.61
C GLN A 110 -0.26 2.31 -13.78
N ASP A 111 -0.90 1.17 -13.51
CA ASP A 111 -1.38 0.23 -14.53
C ASP A 111 -2.62 0.76 -15.26
N ALA A 112 -3.47 1.52 -14.57
CA ALA A 112 -4.74 2.01 -15.09
C ALA A 112 -4.86 3.55 -14.94
N PRO A 113 -4.06 4.33 -15.70
CA PRO A 113 -3.98 5.79 -15.54
C PRO A 113 -5.30 6.51 -15.83
N ASP A 114 -6.19 5.95 -16.66
CA ASP A 114 -7.49 6.55 -16.97
C ASP A 114 -8.59 6.16 -15.97
N THR A 115 -8.31 5.26 -15.03
CA THR A 115 -9.30 4.80 -14.06
C THR A 115 -9.47 5.82 -12.92
N PRO A 116 -10.71 6.16 -12.53
CA PRO A 116 -10.98 7.04 -11.40
C PRO A 116 -10.37 6.51 -10.08
N ALA A 117 -9.83 7.41 -9.26
CA ALA A 117 -9.16 7.06 -8.01
C ALA A 117 -10.09 6.27 -7.05
N GLU A 118 -11.37 6.62 -7.01
CA GLU A 118 -12.40 5.95 -6.21
C GLU A 118 -12.57 4.48 -6.61
N ALA A 119 -12.49 4.17 -7.90
CA ALA A 119 -12.60 2.79 -8.39
C ALA A 119 -11.36 1.97 -8.02
N LEU A 120 -10.16 2.57 -8.09
CA LEU A 120 -8.92 1.94 -7.67
C LEU A 120 -8.91 1.66 -6.16
N VAL A 121 -9.37 2.64 -5.36
CA VAL A 121 -9.53 2.51 -3.90
C VAL A 121 -10.59 1.45 -3.55
N ALA A 122 -11.70 1.39 -4.27
CA ALA A 122 -12.71 0.35 -4.07
C ALA A 122 -12.16 -1.05 -4.38
N ARG A 123 -11.40 -1.20 -5.46
CA ARG A 123 -10.69 -2.45 -5.81
C ARG A 123 -9.73 -2.86 -4.71
N LEU A 124 -8.90 -1.93 -4.21
CA LEU A 124 -7.98 -2.19 -3.09
C LEU A 124 -8.74 -2.65 -1.84
N HIS A 125 -9.79 -1.94 -1.47
CA HIS A 125 -10.56 -2.25 -0.27
C HIS A 125 -11.26 -3.62 -0.37
N ALA A 126 -11.74 -4.00 -1.55
CA ALA A 126 -12.31 -5.33 -1.78
C ALA A 126 -11.26 -6.45 -1.66
N LEU A 127 -9.98 -6.18 -1.99
CA LEU A 127 -8.88 -7.13 -1.84
C LEU A 127 -8.36 -7.22 -0.40
N ARG A 128 -8.41 -6.10 0.36
CA ARG A 128 -7.87 -6.02 1.72
C ARG A 128 -8.70 -5.12 2.59
N GLU A 129 -9.55 -5.73 3.39
CA GLU A 129 -10.10 -5.10 4.58
C GLU A 129 -9.22 -5.49 5.79
N PRO A 130 -8.73 -4.55 6.62
CA PRO A 130 -9.14 -3.16 6.74
C PRO A 130 -8.14 -2.13 6.16
N ALA A 131 -7.84 -2.14 4.86
CA ALA A 131 -6.83 -1.24 4.25
C ALA A 131 -6.89 0.22 4.74
N TRP A 132 -5.72 0.74 5.13
CA TRP A 132 -5.47 2.12 5.56
C TRP A 132 -4.21 2.66 4.86
N PRO A 133 -4.27 2.99 3.56
CA PRO A 133 -3.08 3.42 2.82
C PRO A 133 -2.38 4.61 3.46
N ASN A 134 -1.04 4.56 3.54
CA ASN A 134 -0.22 5.66 4.04
C ASN A 134 -0.35 6.94 3.20
N ALA A 135 -0.91 8.00 3.79
CA ALA A 135 -1.21 9.25 3.10
C ALA A 135 0.03 9.97 2.57
N ARG A 136 1.18 9.89 3.26
CA ARG A 136 2.44 10.47 2.76
C ARG A 136 2.89 9.79 1.47
N MET A 137 2.86 8.46 1.46
CA MET A 137 3.18 7.66 0.28
C MET A 137 2.22 8.01 -0.87
N ILE A 138 0.92 8.09 -0.58
CA ILE A 138 -0.11 8.41 -1.57
C ILE A 138 0.08 9.81 -2.14
N ALA A 139 0.40 10.83 -1.34
CA ALA A 139 0.66 12.18 -1.82
C ALA A 139 1.85 12.25 -2.79
N PHE A 140 2.93 11.51 -2.50
CA PHE A 140 4.05 11.42 -3.44
C PHE A 140 3.65 10.72 -4.74
N ALA A 141 2.91 9.61 -4.66
CA ALA A 141 2.48 8.89 -5.85
C ALA A 141 1.48 9.68 -6.70
N ASP A 142 0.55 10.39 -6.06
CA ASP A 142 -0.42 11.25 -6.73
C ASP A 142 0.30 12.31 -7.57
N ALA A 143 1.28 13.00 -6.97
CA ALA A 143 2.10 13.98 -7.66
C ALA A 143 2.94 13.35 -8.80
N MET A 144 3.55 12.19 -8.58
CA MET A 144 4.41 11.52 -9.56
C MET A 144 3.64 10.90 -10.74
N LEU A 145 2.37 10.53 -10.53
CA LEU A 145 1.47 10.00 -11.55
C LEU A 145 0.54 11.09 -12.12
N GLU A 146 0.78 12.36 -11.77
CA GLU A 146 0.01 13.53 -12.25
C GLU A 146 -1.51 13.41 -12.01
N ARG A 147 -1.89 12.88 -10.84
CA ARG A 147 -3.28 12.54 -10.49
C ARG A 147 -4.09 13.70 -9.91
N GLY A 148 -3.50 14.89 -9.78
CA GLY A 148 -4.20 16.13 -9.41
C GLY A 148 -4.85 16.11 -8.02
N GLY A 149 -4.33 15.32 -7.08
CA GLY A 149 -4.85 15.11 -5.73
C GLY A 149 -6.00 14.10 -5.63
N SER A 150 -6.36 13.42 -6.73
CA SER A 150 -7.50 12.49 -6.76
C SER A 150 -7.26 11.23 -5.91
N LEU A 151 -6.05 10.66 -5.90
CA LEU A 151 -5.71 9.52 -5.04
C LEU A 151 -5.74 9.91 -3.57
N GLU A 152 -5.18 11.08 -3.22
CA GLU A 152 -5.22 11.60 -1.86
C GLU A 152 -6.65 11.78 -1.35
N ALA A 153 -7.51 12.40 -2.17
CA ALA A 153 -8.91 12.61 -1.84
C ALA A 153 -9.68 11.28 -1.66
N ALA A 154 -9.46 10.31 -2.55
CA ALA A 154 -10.11 9.00 -2.47
C ALA A 154 -9.64 8.20 -1.25
N VAL A 155 -8.33 8.22 -0.94
CA VAL A 155 -7.77 7.55 0.25
C VAL A 155 -8.29 8.19 1.54
N ARG A 156 -8.39 9.52 1.62
CA ARG A 156 -8.99 10.19 2.78
C ARG A 156 -10.45 9.77 3.00
N ARG A 157 -11.23 9.59 1.93
CA ARG A 157 -12.61 9.06 2.01
C ARG A 157 -12.63 7.61 2.48
N LEU A 158 -11.67 6.78 2.05
CA LEU A 158 -11.52 5.41 2.55
C LEU A 158 -11.21 5.43 4.06
N HIS A 159 -10.27 6.24 4.52
CA HIS A 159 -9.96 6.39 5.95
C HIS A 159 -11.21 6.78 6.76
N ALA A 160 -11.99 7.76 6.29
CA ALA A 160 -13.23 8.15 6.95
C ALA A 160 -14.26 7.01 7.00
N ARG A 161 -14.40 6.24 5.92
CA ARG A 161 -15.25 5.03 5.92
C ARG A 161 -14.75 3.99 6.91
N GLN A 162 -13.43 3.77 6.97
CA GLN A 162 -12.82 2.82 7.91
C GLN A 162 -13.05 3.23 9.36
N LEU A 163 -12.96 4.52 9.71
CA LEU A 163 -13.27 4.99 11.06
C LEU A 163 -14.74 4.82 11.44
N ARG A 164 -15.68 4.96 10.50
CA ARG A 164 -17.09 4.67 10.76
C ARG A 164 -17.36 3.20 11.05
N VAL A 165 -16.73 2.30 10.28
CA VAL A 165 -16.91 0.84 10.44
C VAL A 165 -16.08 0.30 11.61
N ARG A 166 -14.93 0.90 11.88
CA ARG A 166 -13.92 0.46 12.86
C ARG A 166 -13.41 1.65 13.69
N PRO A 167 -14.23 2.23 14.58
CA PRO A 167 -13.86 3.42 15.34
C PRO A 167 -12.64 3.20 16.25
N HIS A 168 -12.39 1.96 16.69
CA HIS A 168 -11.21 1.61 17.48
C HIS A 168 -9.88 1.88 16.76
N LEU A 169 -9.85 1.91 15.41
CA LEU A 169 -8.64 2.24 14.66
C LEU A 169 -8.16 3.66 14.95
N ALA A 170 -9.05 4.59 15.30
CA ALA A 170 -8.69 5.99 15.54
C ALA A 170 -7.69 6.14 16.70
N GLY A 171 -7.92 5.41 17.82
CA GLY A 171 -7.01 5.42 18.96
C GLY A 171 -5.66 4.79 18.61
N LEU A 172 -5.71 3.56 18.08
CA LEU A 172 -4.53 2.82 17.65
C LEU A 172 -3.63 3.63 16.71
N LEU A 173 -4.22 4.26 15.69
CA LEU A 173 -3.48 5.05 14.72
C LEU A 173 -2.87 6.31 15.36
N ARG A 174 -3.58 7.00 16.26
CA ARG A 174 -3.01 8.13 16.99
C ARG A 174 -1.80 7.71 17.83
N ASP A 175 -1.89 6.58 18.54
CA ASP A 175 -0.80 6.04 19.35
C ASP A 175 0.42 5.65 18.51
N LEU A 176 0.20 5.23 17.26
CA LEU A 176 1.25 4.94 16.27
C LEU A 176 1.77 6.20 15.53
N GLY A 177 1.42 7.41 15.99
CA GLY A 177 1.86 8.66 15.36
C GLY A 177 1.16 8.98 14.02
N ARG A 178 0.02 8.35 13.74
CA ARG A 178 -0.80 8.52 12.52
C ARG A 178 -2.00 9.45 12.73
N GLY A 179 -1.96 10.29 13.76
CA GLY A 179 -3.07 11.17 14.12
C GLY A 179 -3.49 12.16 13.03
N ALA A 180 -2.57 12.58 12.16
CA ALA A 180 -2.89 13.50 11.06
C ALA A 180 -3.86 12.88 10.03
N GLU A 181 -3.73 11.58 9.73
CA GLU A 181 -4.67 10.88 8.85
C GLU A 181 -6.04 10.72 9.51
N VAL A 182 -6.05 10.39 10.79
CA VAL A 182 -7.29 10.25 11.57
C VAL A 182 -8.05 11.57 11.61
N ALA A 183 -7.37 12.67 11.93
CA ALA A 183 -7.97 14.00 11.96
C ALA A 183 -8.50 14.43 10.57
N ALA A 184 -7.73 14.16 9.50
CA ALA A 184 -8.18 14.45 8.13
C ALA A 184 -9.41 13.62 7.72
N ALA A 185 -9.51 12.38 8.20
CA ALA A 185 -10.64 11.50 7.95
C ALA A 185 -11.90 11.92 8.73
N GLU A 186 -11.75 12.28 10.01
CA GLU A 186 -12.85 12.76 10.88
C GLU A 186 -13.40 14.12 10.44
N ALA A 187 -12.58 14.96 9.80
CA ALA A 187 -13.00 16.24 9.24
C ALA A 187 -13.89 16.11 7.99
N LEU A 188 -13.99 14.91 7.38
CA LEU A 188 -14.89 14.71 6.25
C LEU A 188 -16.35 14.62 6.74
N PRO A 189 -17.30 15.28 6.04
CA PRO A 189 -18.70 15.15 6.37
C PRO A 189 -19.16 13.70 6.22
N ALA A 190 -20.12 13.29 7.05
CA ALA A 190 -20.83 12.03 6.82
C ALA A 190 -21.46 12.06 5.41
N PRO A 191 -21.45 10.95 4.65
CA PRO A 191 -22.21 10.86 3.42
C PRO A 191 -23.67 11.15 3.76
N GLY A 192 -24.26 12.11 3.03
CA GLY A 192 -25.69 12.38 3.08
C GLY A 192 -26.53 11.24 2.50
#